data_AF-A0A7C2Y317-F1
#
_entry.id   AF-A0A7C2Y317-F1
#
_cell.length_a   1.000
_cell.length_b   1.000
_cell.length_c   1.000
_cell.angle_alpha   90.00
_cell.angle_beta   90.00
_cell.angle_gamma   90.00
#
_symmetry.space_group_name_H-M   'P 1'
#
loop_
_entity.id
_entity.type
_entity.pdbx_description
1 polymer ?
#
loop_
_entity_poly.entity_id
_entity_poly.type
_entity_poly.pdbx_seq_one_letter_code
_entity_poly.pdbx_strand_id
1 'polypeptide(L)'
;MSRVRQAESIRKVREQLEMTQDEFARVLHVAQSTVQNWESGRSSPHRGTLARIEALSAATPAGGPRRGRARIAEETRIQLITALETILERAPSAVVEEISRILTERAGKYGEPQS
;
A
#
# COMPACT_ATOMS: atom_id res chain seq x y z
N MET A 1 5.71 -2.84 -31.34
CA MET A 1 4.79 -2.33 -30.30
C MET A 1 5.21 -0.92 -29.91
N SER A 2 4.28 0.03 -29.79
CA SER A 2 4.60 1.36 -29.22
C SER A 2 4.95 1.22 -27.73
N ARG A 3 5.93 2.00 -27.24
CA ARG A 3 6.34 2.01 -25.82
C ARG A 3 5.17 2.29 -24.88
N VAL A 4 4.20 3.10 -25.31
CA VAL A 4 2.98 3.43 -24.54
C VAL A 4 2.13 2.17 -24.33
N ARG A 5 1.90 1.39 -25.38
CA ARG A 5 1.10 0.14 -25.29
C ARG A 5 1.78 -0.91 -24.41
N GLN A 6 3.11 -0.95 -24.40
CA GLN A 6 3.87 -1.86 -23.53
C GLN A 6 3.77 -1.45 -22.05
N ALA A 7 3.91 -0.16 -21.75
CA ALA A 7 3.76 0.39 -20.41
C ALA A 7 2.38 0.05 -19.82
N GLU A 8 1.32 0.23 -20.63
CA GLU A 8 -0.05 -0.15 -20.26
C GLU A 8 -0.19 -1.65 -20.02
N SER A 9 0.41 -2.51 -20.85
CA SER A 9 0.35 -3.97 -20.68
C SER A 9 1.00 -4.41 -19.38
N ILE A 10 2.17 -3.84 -19.04
CA ILE A 10 2.88 -4.17 -17.80
C ILE A 10 2.03 -3.77 -16.59
N ARG A 11 1.45 -2.56 -16.62
CA ARG A 11 0.55 -2.08 -15.57
C ARG A 11 -0.66 -3.00 -15.40
N LYS A 12 -1.30 -3.41 -16.50
CA LYS A 12 -2.45 -4.32 -16.48
C LYS A 12 -2.11 -5.66 -15.85
N VAL A 13 -0.97 -6.26 -16.18
CA VAL A 13 -0.52 -7.51 -15.56
C VAL A 13 -0.35 -7.33 -14.05
N ARG A 14 0.29 -6.26 -13.61
CA ARG A 14 0.46 -5.98 -12.17
C ARG A 14 -0.89 -5.82 -11.46
N GLU A 15 -1.82 -5.08 -12.06
CA GLU A 15 -3.15 -4.83 -11.50
C GLU A 15 -4.01 -6.10 -11.45
N GLN A 16 -3.94 -6.95 -12.48
CA GLN A 16 -4.59 -8.27 -12.50
C GLN A 16 -4.08 -9.20 -11.38
N LEU A 17 -2.80 -9.05 -11.02
CA LEU A 17 -2.19 -9.76 -9.91
C LEU A 17 -2.45 -9.09 -8.54
N GLU A 18 -3.17 -7.97 -8.51
CA GLU A 18 -3.48 -7.16 -7.33
C GLU A 18 -2.23 -6.70 -6.55
N MET A 19 -1.11 -6.47 -7.25
CA MET A 19 0.17 -6.09 -6.64
C MET A 19 0.41 -4.58 -6.65
N THR A 20 1.05 -4.08 -5.60
CA THR A 20 1.71 -2.76 -5.63
C THR A 20 2.93 -2.79 -6.57
N GLN A 21 3.41 -1.62 -7.01
CA GLN A 21 4.64 -1.55 -7.82
C GLN A 21 5.86 -2.11 -7.09
N ASP A 22 5.91 -1.99 -5.76
CA ASP A 22 6.97 -2.55 -4.93
C ASP A 22 6.92 -4.08 -4.86
N GLU A 23 5.74 -4.66 -4.63
CA GLU A 23 5.57 -6.13 -4.62
C GLU A 23 5.91 -6.72 -5.99
N PHE A 24 5.44 -6.08 -7.07
CA PHE A 24 5.74 -6.51 -8.43
C PHE A 24 7.24 -6.43 -8.74
N ALA A 25 7.92 -5.38 -8.27
CA ALA A 25 9.36 -5.23 -8.40
C ALA A 25 10.12 -6.32 -7.63
N ARG A 26 9.67 -6.67 -6.41
CA ARG A 26 10.24 -7.76 -5.61
C ARG A 26 10.13 -9.11 -6.32
N VAL A 27 8.99 -9.42 -6.93
CA VAL A 27 8.79 -10.65 -7.72
C VAL A 27 9.72 -10.70 -8.94
N LEU A 28 9.98 -9.56 -9.55
CA LEU A 28 10.85 -9.43 -10.73
C LEU A 28 12.33 -9.23 -10.38
N HIS A 29 12.68 -9.11 -9.10
CA HIS A 29 14.01 -8.77 -8.58
C HIS A 29 14.59 -7.47 -9.19
N VAL A 30 13.78 -6.43 -9.24
CA VAL A 30 14.18 -5.09 -9.67
C VAL A 30 13.80 -4.05 -8.62
N ALA A 31 14.28 -2.82 -8.76
CA ALA A 31 13.85 -1.72 -7.91
C ALA A 31 12.44 -1.26 -8.28
N GLN A 32 11.66 -0.78 -7.30
CA GLN A 32 10.33 -0.22 -7.54
C GLN A 32 10.34 0.94 -8.55
N SER A 33 11.38 1.78 -8.53
CA SER A 33 11.58 2.88 -9.49
C SER A 33 11.75 2.37 -10.93
N THR A 34 12.29 1.17 -11.12
CA THR A 34 12.41 0.52 -12.42
C THR A 34 11.02 0.17 -12.98
N VAL A 35 10.16 -0.44 -12.16
CA VAL A 35 8.76 -0.72 -12.52
C VAL A 35 8.00 0.57 -12.82
N GLN A 36 8.16 1.59 -11.97
CA GLN A 36 7.55 2.90 -12.17
C GLN A 36 7.94 3.50 -13.53
N ASN A 37 9.21 3.42 -13.91
CA ASN A 37 9.71 3.93 -15.19
C ASN A 37 9.22 3.12 -16.40
N TRP A 38 8.97 1.81 -16.24
CA TRP A 38 8.34 0.99 -17.29
C TRP A 38 6.87 1.36 -17.47
N GLU A 39 6.11 1.46 -16.38
CA GLU A 39 4.67 1.78 -16.41
C GLU A 39 4.40 3.23 -16.82
N SER A 40 5.39 4.12 -16.73
CA SER A 40 5.30 5.49 -17.25
C SER A 40 5.85 5.63 -18.67
N GLY A 41 6.34 4.56 -19.28
CA GLY A 41 6.96 4.58 -20.62
C GLY A 41 8.31 5.30 -20.70
N ARG A 42 8.92 5.68 -19.57
CA ARG A 42 10.24 6.33 -19.50
C ARG A 42 11.37 5.37 -19.84
N SER A 43 11.18 4.07 -19.59
CA SER A 43 12.10 3.00 -19.99
C SER A 43 11.31 1.74 -20.39
N SER A 44 12.00 0.72 -20.89
CA SER A 44 11.41 -0.57 -21.26
C SER A 44 12.13 -1.70 -20.52
N PRO A 45 11.43 -2.75 -20.09
CA PRO A 45 12.08 -3.98 -19.67
C PRO A 45 12.89 -4.58 -20.81
N HIS A 46 13.96 -5.29 -20.50
CA HIS A 46 14.64 -6.13 -21.49
C HIS A 46 13.80 -7.38 -21.80
N ARG A 47 14.05 -8.01 -22.95
CA ARG A 47 13.28 -9.17 -23.46
C ARG A 47 13.07 -10.27 -22.43
N GLY A 48 14.10 -10.62 -21.65
CA GLY A 48 14.01 -11.67 -20.62
C GLY A 48 13.06 -11.33 -19.47
N THR A 49 13.07 -10.07 -19.02
CA THR A 49 12.13 -9.60 -17.99
C THR A 49 10.70 -9.53 -18.52
N LEU A 50 10.53 -9.13 -19.79
CA LEU A 50 9.22 -9.12 -20.43
C LEU A 50 8.61 -10.53 -20.49
N ALA A 51 9.41 -11.55 -20.86
CA ALA A 51 8.96 -12.95 -20.85
C ALA A 51 8.57 -13.42 -19.43
N ARG A 52 9.28 -12.97 -18.38
CA ARG A 52 8.91 -13.27 -16.99
C ARG A 52 7.58 -12.61 -16.60
N ILE A 53 7.33 -11.37 -17.04
CA ILE A 53 6.06 -10.67 -16.79
C ILE A 53 4.90 -11.42 -17.46
N GLU A 54 5.07 -11.85 -18.71
CA GLU A 54 4.07 -12.65 -19.42
C GLU A 54 3.81 -13.98 -18.72
N ALA A 55 4.86 -14.67 -18.27
CA ALA A 55 4.74 -15.91 -17.51
C ALA A 55 3.97 -15.74 -16.19
N LEU A 56 4.17 -14.61 -15.48
CA LEU A 56 3.42 -14.30 -14.25
C LEU A 56 1.92 -14.17 -14.50
N SER A 57 1.51 -13.59 -15.63
CA SER A 57 0.09 -13.50 -15.99
C SER A 57 -0.55 -14.84 -16.36
N ALA A 58 0.24 -15.80 -16.85
CA ALA A 58 -0.26 -17.12 -17.26
C ALA A 58 -0.37 -18.11 -16.09
N ALA A 59 0.42 -17.93 -15.03
CA ALA A 59 0.65 -18.97 -14.02
C ALA A 59 -0.24 -18.90 -12.76
N THR A 60 -1.14 -17.90 -12.59
CA THR A 60 -1.80 -17.69 -11.29
C THR A 60 -3.32 -17.51 -11.36
N PRO A 61 -4.11 -18.37 -10.68
CA PRO A 61 -5.43 -18.00 -10.16
C PRO A 61 -5.28 -17.24 -8.84
N ALA A 62 -5.87 -16.04 -8.78
CA ALA A 62 -6.18 -15.19 -7.62
C ALA A 62 -5.39 -15.41 -6.30
N GLY A 63 -4.51 -14.47 -5.96
CA GLY A 63 -4.03 -14.27 -4.57
C GLY A 63 -2.51 -14.18 -4.40
N GLY A 64 -1.88 -13.10 -4.87
CA GLY A 64 -0.50 -12.77 -4.50
C GLY A 64 -0.37 -12.31 -3.04
N PRO A 65 0.81 -12.47 -2.40
CA PRO A 65 1.00 -12.17 -0.98
C PRO A 65 0.92 -10.66 -0.71
N ARG A 66 -0.25 -10.21 -0.22
CA ARG A 66 -0.45 -8.87 0.36
C ARG A 66 0.48 -8.70 1.55
N ARG A 67 1.63 -8.04 1.37
CA ARG A 67 2.50 -7.64 2.48
C ARG A 67 2.99 -6.22 2.24
N GLY A 68 2.12 -5.28 2.58
CA GLY A 68 2.41 -3.85 2.66
C GLY A 68 1.15 -3.03 2.91
N ARG A 69 0.91 -2.63 4.17
CA ARG A 69 -0.28 -1.92 4.68
C ARG A 69 -1.59 -2.68 4.43
N ALA A 70 -1.92 -3.60 5.33
CA ALA A 70 -3.30 -4.04 5.45
C ALA A 70 -4.18 -2.79 5.58
N ARG A 71 -5.02 -2.54 4.58
CA ARG A 71 -6.30 -1.86 4.81
C ARG A 71 -6.90 -2.63 5.98
N ILE A 72 -6.84 -2.09 7.19
CA ILE A 72 -7.47 -2.72 8.35
C ILE A 72 -8.89 -3.01 7.87
N ALA A 73 -9.26 -4.29 7.81
CA ALA A 73 -10.61 -4.68 7.40
C ALA A 73 -11.58 -3.82 8.22
N GLU A 74 -12.62 -3.28 7.61
CA GLU A 74 -13.54 -2.35 8.29
C GLU A 74 -14.00 -2.95 9.63
N GLU A 75 -14.23 -4.27 9.67
CA GLU A 75 -14.44 -5.05 10.88
C GLU A 75 -13.36 -4.89 11.96
N THR A 76 -12.09 -5.04 11.62
CA THR A 76 -10.99 -4.91 12.60
C THR A 76 -10.83 -3.47 13.10
N ARG A 77 -11.14 -2.48 12.25
CA ARG A 77 -11.14 -1.05 12.65
C ARG A 77 -12.29 -0.79 13.64
N ILE A 78 -13.48 -1.29 13.32
CA ILE A 78 -14.66 -1.18 14.18
C ILE A 78 -14.39 -1.89 15.52
N GLN A 79 -13.83 -3.10 15.49
CA GLN A 79 -13.47 -3.84 16.70
C GLN A 79 -12.47 -3.07 17.58
N LEU A 80 -11.49 -2.39 16.97
CA LEU A 80 -10.56 -1.54 17.71
C LEU A 80 -11.25 -0.33 18.33
N ILE A 81 -12.11 0.36 17.58
CA ILE A 81 -12.89 1.50 18.07
C ILE A 81 -13.75 1.08 19.27
N THR A 82 -14.54 0.02 19.11
CA THR A 82 -15.42 -0.48 20.18
C THR A 82 -14.65 -0.96 21.41
N ALA A 83 -13.50 -1.63 21.22
CA ALA A 83 -12.65 -2.03 22.33
C ALA A 83 -12.09 -0.82 23.10
N LEU A 84 -11.65 0.22 22.38
CA LEU A 84 -11.18 1.45 22.98
C LEU A 84 -12.29 2.21 23.71
N GLU A 85 -13.48 2.31 23.12
CA GLU A 85 -14.67 2.89 23.77
C GLU A 85 -14.98 2.17 25.09
N THR A 86 -15.03 0.84 25.08
CA THR A 86 -15.31 0.03 26.28
C THR A 86 -14.26 0.22 27.38
N ILE A 87 -12.98 0.33 27.00
CA ILE A 87 -11.88 0.53 27.94
C ILE A 87 -11.94 1.95 28.52
N LEU A 88 -12.24 2.95 27.70
CA LEU A 88 -12.34 4.35 28.12
C LEU A 88 -13.58 4.61 28.99
N GLU A 89 -14.71 3.95 28.71
CA GLU A 89 -15.93 4.03 29.52
C GLU A 89 -15.72 3.52 30.96
N ARG A 90 -14.78 2.60 31.15
CA ARG A 90 -14.40 2.05 32.47
C ARG A 90 -13.07 2.60 32.98
N ALA A 91 -12.46 3.53 32.26
CA ALA A 91 -11.18 4.09 32.65
C ALA A 91 -11.38 5.09 33.81
N PRO A 92 -10.50 5.05 34.83
CA PRO A 92 -10.43 6.13 35.81
C PRO A 92 -10.16 7.46 35.12
N SER A 93 -10.77 8.56 35.57
CA SER A 93 -10.69 9.88 34.94
C SER A 93 -9.26 10.36 34.68
N ALA A 94 -8.33 10.02 35.57
CA ALA A 94 -6.91 10.34 35.44
C ALA A 94 -6.27 9.80 34.14
N VAL A 95 -6.71 8.63 33.66
CA VAL A 95 -6.19 8.04 32.41
C VAL A 95 -6.74 8.76 31.19
N VAL A 96 -8.01 9.17 31.24
CA VAL A 96 -8.67 9.93 30.16
C VAL A 96 -8.05 11.32 30.02
N GLU A 97 -7.75 11.96 31.15
CA GLU A 97 -7.06 13.26 31.21
C GLU A 97 -5.64 13.18 30.64
N GLU A 98 -4.89 12.13 31.01
CA GLU A 98 -3.54 11.88 30.52
C GLU A 98 -3.50 11.69 28.99
N ILE A 99 -4.42 10.88 28.46
CA ILE A 99 -4.54 10.63 27.02
C ILE A 99 -4.93 11.91 26.28
N SER A 100 -5.91 12.66 26.80
CA SER A 100 -6.33 13.94 26.21
C SER A 100 -5.18 14.95 26.16
N ARG A 101 -4.34 15.01 27.20
CA ARG A 101 -3.15 15.84 27.23
C ARG A 101 -2.15 15.44 26.14
N ILE A 102 -1.83 14.15 26.05
CA ILE A 102 -0.87 13.62 25.05
C ILE A 102 -1.37 13.88 23.62
N LEU A 103 -2.65 13.66 23.36
CA LEU A 103 -3.23 13.88 22.04
C LEU A 103 -3.23 15.37 21.68
N THR A 104 -3.53 16.26 22.61
CA THR A 104 -3.50 17.72 22.40
C THR A 104 -2.08 18.22 22.13
N GLU A 105 -1.10 17.75 22.90
CA GLU A 105 0.32 18.09 22.72
C GLU A 105 0.82 17.64 21.33
N ARG A 106 0.40 16.45 20.89
CA ARG A 106 0.77 15.92 19.58
C ARG A 106 0.00 16.57 18.44
N ALA A 107 -1.27 16.96 18.65
CA ALA A 107 -2.06 17.68 17.66
C ALA A 107 -1.54 19.11 17.44
N GLY A 108 -1.04 19.77 18.49
CA GLY A 108 -0.36 21.07 18.39
C GLY A 108 0.85 21.04 17.44
N LYS A 109 1.55 19.91 17.33
CA LYS A 109 2.62 19.71 16.34
C LYS A 109 2.16 19.73 14.87
N TYR A 110 0.85 19.64 14.62
CA TYR A 110 0.24 19.65 13.29
C TYR A 110 -0.77 20.80 13.08
N GLY A 111 -0.82 21.77 14.02
CA GLY A 111 -1.92 22.73 14.14
C GLY A 111 -1.65 24.19 13.78
N GLU A 112 -0.47 24.58 13.30
CA GLU A 112 -0.21 25.96 12.84
C GLU A 112 -0.27 26.03 11.29
N PRO A 113 -1.31 26.63 10.69
CA PRO A 113 -1.25 27.02 9.29
C PRO A 113 -0.32 28.22 9.14
N GLN A 114 0.79 28.06 8.40
CA GLN A 114 1.58 29.20 7.94
C GLN A 114 0.67 30.13 7.11
N SER A 115 0.35 31.30 7.68
CA SER A 115 -0.23 32.45 6.97
C SER A 115 0.77 33.60 7.00
#